data_AF-A0AA39N4E4-F1
#
_entry.id   AF-A0AA39N4E4-F1
#
_cell.length_a   1.000
_cell.length_b   1.000
_cell.length_c   1.000
_cell.angle_alpha   90.00
_cell.angle_beta   90.00
_cell.angle_gamma   90.00
#
_symmetry.space_group_name_H-M   'P 1'
#
loop_
_entity.id
_entity.type
_entity.pdbx_description
1 polymer ?
#
loop_
_entity_poly.entity_id
_entity_poly.type
_entity_poly.pdbx_seq_one_letter_code
_entity_poly.pdbx_strand_id
1 'polypeptide(L)'
;MTIPAIIMIGTRPVFYKIPVTQQLSDAIAMAQYPVSKTDVFKCVVAPHSRRLSEGMEVPEFRREILQHYEAFRRTSKECWSCFTNLTVVRLVT
;
A
#
# COMPACT_ATOMS: atom_id res chain seq x y z
N MET A 1 -0.93 -2.51 12.05
CA MET A 1 -0.69 -3.32 10.82
C MET A 1 -0.27 -2.36 9.71
N THR A 2 0.61 -2.73 8.78
CA THR A 2 0.95 -1.87 7.64
C THR A 2 0.28 -2.39 6.39
N ILE A 3 -0.66 -1.61 5.83
CA ILE A 3 -1.37 -1.99 4.61
C ILE A 3 -0.58 -1.47 3.39
N PRO A 4 -0.15 -2.37 2.47
CA PRO A 4 0.35 -1.96 1.18
C PRO A 4 -0.79 -1.45 0.29
N ALA A 5 -0.60 -0.31 -0.35
CA ALA A 5 -1.55 0.30 -1.28
C ALA A 5 -0.86 0.70 -2.59
N ILE A 6 -1.63 0.72 -3.67
CA ILE A 6 -1.17 1.10 -5.01
C ILE A 6 -2.20 2.08 -5.59
N ILE A 7 -1.73 3.20 -6.12
CA ILE A 7 -2.54 4.10 -6.96
C ILE A 7 -1.94 4.19 -8.35
N MET A 8 -2.73 4.65 -9.33
CA MET A 8 -2.27 4.89 -10.69
C MET A 8 -2.23 6.40 -10.97
N ILE A 9 -1.08 6.92 -11.45
CA ILE A 9 -0.95 8.27 -12.00
C ILE A 9 -0.64 8.14 -13.50
N GLY A 10 -1.65 8.35 -14.35
CA GLY A 10 -1.56 7.96 -15.76
C GLY A 10 -1.33 6.45 -15.86
N THR A 11 -0.26 6.03 -16.54
CA THR A 11 0.14 4.62 -16.62
C THR A 11 1.07 4.17 -15.49
N ARG A 12 1.48 5.07 -14.59
CA ARG A 12 2.52 4.81 -13.59
C ARG A 12 1.91 4.42 -12.25
N PRO A 13 2.13 3.18 -11.76
CA PRO A 13 1.72 2.84 -10.41
C PRO A 13 2.62 3.54 -9.39
N VAL A 14 2.01 3.95 -8.28
CA VAL A 14 2.69 4.53 -7.13
C VAL A 14 2.33 3.70 -5.92
N PHE A 15 3.37 3.27 -5.21
CA PHE A 15 3.27 2.32 -4.12
C PHE A 15 3.35 3.05 -2.78
N TYR A 16 2.46 2.69 -1.84
CA TYR A 16 2.40 3.28 -0.51
C TYR A 16 2.35 2.22 0.57
N LYS A 17 3.07 2.43 1.67
CA LYS A 17 2.91 1.66 2.91
C LYS A 17 2.17 2.53 3.91
N ILE A 18 0.97 2.10 4.29
CA ILE A 18 0.09 2.84 5.20
C ILE A 18 0.13 2.16 6.57
N PRO A 19 0.78 2.75 7.58
CA PRO A 19 0.71 2.23 8.94
C PRO A 19 -0.70 2.48 9.51
N VAL A 20 -1.50 1.43 9.58
CA VAL A 20 -2.84 1.47 10.18
C VAL A 20 -2.72 1.18 11.66
N THR A 21 -2.96 2.23 12.45
CA THR A 21 -3.08 2.17 13.91
C THR A 21 -4.53 1.91 14.31
N GLN A 22 -4.76 1.44 15.54
CA GLN A 22 -6.11 1.25 16.06
C GLN A 22 -6.88 2.58 16.07
N GLN A 23 -6.24 3.66 16.52
CA GLN A 23 -6.84 5.00 16.52
C GLN A 23 -7.28 5.45 15.13
N LEU A 24 -6.46 5.20 14.09
CA LEU A 24 -6.84 5.52 12.72
C LEU A 24 -8.05 4.69 12.28
N SER A 25 -8.06 3.39 12.61
CA SER A 25 -9.17 2.50 12.30
C SER A 25 -10.48 2.95 12.98
N ASP A 26 -10.41 3.29 14.27
CA ASP A 26 -11.57 3.71 15.05
C ASP A 26 -12.12 5.05 14.55
N ALA A 27 -11.24 6.02 14.27
CA ALA A 27 -11.63 7.31 13.71
C ALA A 27 -12.38 7.13 12.38
N ILE A 28 -11.86 6.30 11.47
CA ILE A 28 -12.52 6.00 10.19
C ILE A 28 -13.87 5.31 10.42
N ALA A 29 -13.93 4.29 11.30
CA ALA A 29 -15.16 3.56 11.59
C ALA A 29 -16.27 4.45 12.16
N MET A 30 -15.88 5.47 12.93
CA MET A 30 -16.80 6.46 13.52
C MET A 30 -17.01 7.70 12.63
N ALA A 31 -16.50 7.70 11.39
CA ALA A 31 -16.54 8.84 10.47
C ALA A 31 -15.95 10.15 11.05
N GLN A 32 -14.92 10.01 11.88
CA GLN A 32 -14.19 11.10 12.51
C GLN A 32 -12.81 11.29 11.88
N TYR A 33 -12.26 12.50 12.02
CA TYR A 33 -10.88 12.75 11.66
C TYR A 33 -9.93 12.22 12.74
N PRO A 34 -8.87 11.48 12.39
CA PRO A 34 -7.92 10.97 13.38
C PRO A 34 -7.17 12.13 14.07
N VAL A 35 -7.08 12.09 15.40
CA VAL A 35 -6.37 13.11 16.19
C VAL A 35 -4.86 13.08 15.91
N SER A 36 -4.30 11.88 15.72
CA SER A 36 -2.91 11.70 15.34
C SER A 36 -2.74 11.78 13.83
N LYS A 37 -1.73 12.53 13.37
CA LYS A 37 -1.28 12.47 11.98
C LYS A 37 -0.86 11.04 11.62
N THR A 38 -1.30 10.57 10.45
CA THR A 38 -0.82 9.30 9.88
C THR A 38 0.27 9.59 8.84
N ASP A 39 1.50 9.16 9.12
CA ASP A 39 2.60 9.27 8.17
C ASP A 39 2.61 8.06 7.22
N VAL A 40 2.34 8.32 5.94
CA VAL A 40 2.33 7.30 4.89
C VAL A 40 3.64 7.31 4.13
N PHE A 41 4.23 6.14 3.92
CA PHE A 41 5.49 6.02 3.18
C PHE A 41 5.21 5.79 1.70
N LYS A 42 5.70 6.69 0.85
CA LYS A 42 5.69 6.54 -0.61
C LYS A 42 6.94 5.78 -1.04
N CYS A 43 6.76 4.61 -1.66
CA CYS A 43 7.86 3.87 -2.28
C CYS A 43 8.11 4.44 -3.68
N VAL A 44 9.18 5.23 -3.79
CA VAL A 44 9.54 5.91 -5.05
C VAL A 44 10.36 4.96 -5.91
N VAL A 45 9.82 4.62 -7.09
CA VAL A 45 10.61 4.04 -8.18
C VAL A 45 11.13 5.19 -9.02
N ALA A 46 12.43 5.44 -8.97
CA ALA A 46 13.06 6.54 -9.68
C ALA A 46 12.88 6.32 -11.19
N PRO A 47 12.13 7.16 -11.91
CA PRO A 47 12.07 6.99 -13.35
C PRO A 47 13.39 7.44 -13.98
N HIS A 48 13.80 6.70 -15.01
CA HIS A 48 14.92 7.09 -15.86
C HIS A 48 14.62 8.39 -16.64
N SER A 49 13.34 8.74 -16.78
CA SER A 49 12.87 9.96 -17.45
C SER A 49 11.89 10.77 -16.58
N ARG A 50 11.99 12.10 -16.67
CA ARG A 50 11.05 13.02 -16.00
C ARG A 50 9.68 13.07 -16.69
N ARG A 51 9.54 12.53 -17.89
CA ARG A 51 8.28 12.55 -18.63
C ARG A 51 7.31 11.52 -18.05
N LEU A 52 6.16 12.00 -17.58
CA LEU A 52 5.11 11.13 -17.03
C LEU A 52 4.47 10.24 -18.12
N SER A 53 4.53 10.66 -19.39
CA SER A 53 4.07 9.90 -20.55
C SER A 53 4.91 8.64 -20.79
N GLU A 54 6.21 8.68 -20.48
CA GLU A 54 7.16 7.56 -20.59
C GLU A 54 7.06 6.62 -19.38
N GLY A 55 5.82 6.34 -18.94
CA GLY A 55 5.53 5.52 -17.78
C GLY A 55 5.85 4.05 -18.02
N MET A 56 4.82 3.21 -18.04
CA MET A 56 5.02 1.77 -18.21
C MET A 56 5.52 1.38 -19.61
N GLU A 57 5.62 2.29 -20.58
CA GLU A 57 6.15 2.01 -21.92
C GLU A 57 7.65 1.70 -21.92
N VAL A 58 8.41 2.27 -20.98
CA VAL A 58 9.85 2.05 -20.83
C VAL A 58 10.11 0.68 -20.17
N PRO A 59 10.79 -0.28 -20.84
CA PRO A 59 10.97 -1.63 -20.33
C PRO A 59 11.69 -1.71 -18.97
N GLU A 60 12.70 -0.87 -18.75
CA GLU A 60 13.50 -0.85 -17.51
C GLU A 60 12.64 -0.39 -16.33
N PHE A 61 11.89 0.70 -16.52
CA PHE A 61 10.96 1.21 -15.52
C PHE A 61 9.86 0.18 -15.24
N ARG A 62 9.27 -0.42 -16.29
CA ARG A 62 8.27 -1.48 -16.15
C ARG A 62 8.80 -2.65 -15.32
N ARG A 63 10.03 -3.10 -15.56
CA ARG A 63 10.66 -4.19 -14.81
C ARG A 63 10.77 -3.86 -13.32
N GLU A 64 11.27 -2.68 -12.97
CA GLU A 64 11.38 -2.25 -11.57
C GLU A 64 10.02 -2.15 -10.89
N ILE A 65 9.03 -1.60 -11.59
CA ILE A 65 7.65 -1.50 -11.11
C ILE A 65 7.06 -2.89 -10.84
N LEU A 66 7.26 -3.86 -11.74
CA LEU A 66 6.77 -5.22 -11.57
C LEU A 66 7.45 -5.94 -10.39
N GLN A 67 8.73 -5.66 -10.12
CA GLN A 67 9.41 -6.15 -8.93
C GLN A 67 8.79 -5.57 -7.64
N HIS A 68 8.48 -4.27 -7.64
CA HIS A 68 7.77 -3.63 -6.52
C HIS A 68 6.37 -4.21 -6.34
N TYR A 69 5.65 -4.45 -7.44
CA TYR A 69 4.35 -5.09 -7.42
C TYR A 69 4.40 -6.49 -6.79
N GLU A 70 5.36 -7.32 -7.17
CA GLU A 70 5.51 -8.66 -6.57
C GLU A 70 5.81 -8.59 -5.07
N ALA A 71 6.68 -7.67 -4.64
CA ALA A 71 6.96 -7.47 -3.21
C ALA A 71 5.71 -7.01 -2.43
N PHE A 72 4.94 -6.09 -3.01
CA PHE A 72 3.67 -5.63 -2.44
C PHE A 72 2.64 -6.75 -2.40
N ARG A 73 2.52 -7.55 -3.46
CA ARG A 73 1.61 -8.70 -3.52
C ARG A 73 1.88 -9.70 -2.40
N ARG A 74 3.15 -10.00 -2.11
CA ARG A 74 3.54 -10.88 -0.99
C ARG A 74 3.16 -10.27 0.36
N THR A 75 3.51 -9.00 0.57
CA THR A 75 3.18 -8.27 1.81
C THR A 75 1.66 -8.20 2.03
N SER A 76 0.88 -8.00 0.96
CA SER A 76 -0.59 -8.00 1.04
C SER A 76 -1.12 -9.35 1.49
N LYS A 77 -0.61 -10.45 0.93
CA LYS A 77 -1.02 -11.80 1.34
C LYS A 77 -0.79 -12.04 2.82
N GLU A 78 0.39 -11.68 3.33
CA GLU A 78 0.72 -11.79 4.75
C GLU A 78 -0.24 -10.97 5.62
N CYS A 79 -0.54 -9.72 5.22
CA CYS A 79 -1.51 -8.88 5.92
C CYS A 79 -2.91 -9.51 5.98
N TRP A 80 -3.38 -10.05 4.85
CA TRP A 80 -4.69 -10.70 4.79
C TRP A 80 -4.73 -11.98 5.62
N SER A 81 -3.68 -12.80 5.58
CA SER A 81 -3.57 -13.99 6.42
C SER A 81 -3.58 -13.65 7.91
N CYS A 82 -2.89 -12.59 8.34
CA CYS A 82 -2.97 -12.11 9.72
C CYS A 82 -4.40 -11.67 10.09
N PHE A 83 -5.08 -10.94 9.20
CA PHE A 83 -6.46 -10.49 9.44
C PHE A 83 -7.44 -11.66 9.58
N THR A 84 -7.39 -12.64 8.68
CA THR A 84 -8.27 -13.82 8.75
C THR A 84 -8.00 -14.64 10.01
N ASN A 85 -6.73 -14.83 10.39
CA ASN A 85 -6.37 -15.56 11.61
C ASN A 85 -6.82 -14.83 12.88
N LEU A 86 -6.70 -13.49 12.93
CA LEU A 86 -7.20 -12.68 14.05
C LEU A 86 -8.73 -12.72 14.19
N THR A 87 -9.45 -12.82 13.06
CA THR A 87 -10.92 -12.87 13.05
C THR A 87 -11.43 -14.23 13.54
N VAL A 88 -10.75 -15.32 13.18
CA VAL A 88 -11.05 -16.67 13.68
C VAL A 88 -10.80 -16.77 15.19
N VAL A 89 -9.70 -16.23 15.71
CA VAL A 89 -9.40 -16.26 17.16
C VAL A 89 -10.43 -15.48 17.97
N ARG A 90 -10.95 -14.35 17.46
CA ARG A 90 -11.97 -13.54 18.16
C ARG A 90 -13.37 -14.16 18.18
N LEU A 91 -13.67 -15.15 17.35
CA LEU A 91 -14.98 -15.84 17.34
C LEU A 91 -15.00 -17.10 18.21
N VAL A 92 -13.87 -17.51 18.80
CA VAL A 92 -13.71 -18.74 19.59
C VAL A 92 -13.48 -18.44 21.08
N THR A 93 -13.65 -17.19 21.51
CA THR A 93 -13.60 -16.76 22.93
C THR A 93 -14.87 -16.03 23.30
#